data_AF-A0A7W0JPZ0-F1
#
_entry.id   AF-A0A7W0JPZ0-F1
#
_cell.length_a   1.000
_cell.length_b   1.000
_cell.length_c   1.000
_cell.angle_alpha   90.00
_cell.angle_beta   90.00
_cell.angle_gamma   90.00
#
_symmetry.space_group_name_H-M   'P 1'
#
loop_
_entity.id
_entity.type
_entity.pdbx_description
1 polymer ?
#
loop_
_entity_poly.entity_id
_entity_poly.type
_entity_poly.pdbx_seq_one_letter_code
_entity_poly.pdbx_strand_id
1 'polypeptide(L)'
;MVDVWLDGFEATPLVCLVDTGAMRTRFPLELAGLAGVELDPTMAEDVHVGGTRIRATPAQVSLWMASADERFDWDSTAWFCDPWPFRFQLLGLEGFLQHFRVTLSAYHEWLDCVPEG
;
A
#
# COMPACT_ATOMS: atom_id res chain seq x y z
N MET A 1 1.11 -7.09 -9.91
CA MET A 1 0.44 -5.88 -9.43
C MET A 1 -0.94 -6.30 -8.96
N VAL A 2 -1.49 -5.63 -7.95
CA VAL A 2 -2.84 -5.86 -7.44
C VAL A 2 -3.55 -4.53 -7.25
N ASP A 3 -4.86 -4.55 -7.31
CA ASP A 3 -5.69 -3.37 -7.08
C ASP A 3 -6.13 -3.33 -5.61
N VAL A 4 -5.88 -2.19 -4.95
CA VAL A 4 -6.27 -1.95 -3.56
C VAL A 4 -6.95 -0.60 -3.48
N TRP A 5 -8.03 -0.53 -2.71
CA TRP A 5 -8.74 0.70 -2.43
C TRP A 5 -8.37 1.21 -1.05
N LEU A 6 -8.29 2.53 -0.95
CA LEU A 6 -8.10 3.25 0.29
C LEU A 6 -9.45 3.88 0.65
N ASP A 7 -9.93 3.63 1.87
CA ASP A 7 -11.15 4.28 2.35
C ASP A 7 -11.00 5.81 2.31
N GLY A 8 -12.07 6.51 1.92
CA GLY A 8 -12.02 7.94 1.58
C GLY A 8 -11.55 8.25 0.15
N PHE A 9 -11.01 7.28 -0.60
CA PHE A 9 -10.64 7.42 -2.02
C PHE A 9 -11.13 6.22 -2.87
N GLU A 10 -12.45 6.02 -2.92
CA GLU A 10 -13.02 4.79 -3.49
C GLU A 10 -13.34 4.86 -4.99
N ALA A 11 -13.19 6.04 -5.64
CA ALA A 11 -13.58 6.23 -7.03
C ALA A 11 -12.77 5.37 -8.03
N THR A 12 -11.54 4.99 -7.67
CA THR A 12 -10.65 4.14 -8.49
C THR A 12 -9.72 3.33 -7.59
N PRO A 13 -9.41 2.06 -7.94
CA PRO A 13 -8.36 1.33 -7.24
C PRO A 13 -7.01 2.01 -7.42
N LEU A 14 -6.17 1.84 -6.41
CA LEU A 14 -4.74 2.09 -6.47
C LEU A 14 -4.06 0.85 -7.05
N VAL A 15 -3.28 1.06 -8.12
CA VAL A 15 -2.47 -0.02 -8.70
C VAL A 15 -1.21 -0.18 -7.86
N CYS A 16 -1.06 -1.35 -7.25
CA CYS A 16 -0.07 -1.62 -6.24
C CYS A 16 0.92 -2.71 -6.67
N LEU A 17 2.21 -2.43 -6.50
CA LEU A 17 3.28 -3.41 -6.58
C LEU A 17 3.42 -4.13 -5.25
N VAL A 18 3.26 -5.45 -5.27
CA VAL A 18 3.57 -6.32 -4.13
C VAL A 18 5.09 -6.50 -4.08
N ASP A 19 5.71 -6.06 -2.99
CA ASP A 19 7.16 -6.07 -2.81
C ASP A 19 7.54 -6.72 -1.47
N THR A 20 7.96 -7.98 -1.54
CA THR A 20 8.42 -8.73 -0.35
C THR A 20 9.72 -8.20 0.24
N GLY A 21 10.46 -7.35 -0.48
CA GLY A 21 11.64 -6.65 0.02
C GLY A 21 11.32 -5.33 0.72
N ALA A 22 10.09 -4.82 0.59
CA ALA A 22 9.65 -3.59 1.25
C ALA A 22 9.10 -3.89 2.64
N MET A 23 9.65 -3.23 3.66
CA MET A 23 9.17 -3.39 5.05
C MET A 23 7.77 -2.81 5.29
N ARG A 24 7.32 -1.85 4.46
CA ARG A 24 6.15 -1.01 4.73
C ARG A 24 5.37 -0.74 3.46
N THR A 25 4.05 -0.67 3.60
CA THR A 25 3.14 -0.19 2.56
C THR A 25 3.27 1.32 2.41
N ARG A 26 3.40 1.81 1.17
CA ARG A 26 3.69 3.22 0.84
C ARG A 26 2.77 3.77 -0.24
N PHE A 27 2.27 4.97 0.04
CA PHE A 27 1.43 5.76 -0.85
C PHE A 27 2.01 7.16 -1.05
N PRO A 28 1.75 7.82 -2.18
CA PRO A 28 2.05 9.24 -2.36
C PRO A 28 1.30 10.09 -1.34
N LEU A 29 1.95 11.15 -0.85
CA LEU A 29 1.42 12.05 0.17
C LEU A 29 0.05 12.63 -0.19
N GLU A 30 -0.18 12.92 -1.46
CA GLU A 30 -1.41 13.51 -1.97
C GLU A 30 -2.65 12.65 -1.68
N LEU A 31 -2.48 11.31 -1.60
CA LEU A 31 -3.59 10.42 -1.27
C LEU A 31 -4.09 10.60 0.15
N ALA A 32 -3.25 11.02 1.11
CA ALA A 32 -3.73 11.30 2.46
C ALA A 32 -4.74 12.44 2.45
N GLY A 33 -4.42 13.54 1.75
CA GLY A 33 -5.34 14.68 1.63
C GLY A 33 -6.62 14.35 0.89
N LEU A 34 -6.54 13.52 -0.17
CA LEU A 34 -7.71 13.09 -0.93
C LEU A 34 -8.62 12.15 -0.12
N ALA A 35 -8.04 11.27 0.69
CA ALA A 35 -8.75 10.32 1.54
C ALA A 35 -9.17 10.90 2.89
N GLY A 36 -8.80 12.15 3.21
CA GLY A 36 -9.08 12.75 4.52
C GLY A 36 -8.27 12.14 5.68
N VAL A 37 -7.13 11.50 5.39
CA VAL A 37 -6.23 10.92 6.38
C VAL A 37 -5.38 12.02 7.02
N GLU A 38 -5.49 12.15 8.34
CA GLU A 38 -4.65 13.06 9.12
C GLU A 38 -3.27 12.45 9.35
N LEU A 39 -2.22 13.24 9.11
CA LEU A 39 -0.83 12.81 9.28
C LEU A 39 -0.18 13.56 10.45
N ASP A 40 0.57 12.84 11.27
CA ASP A 40 1.42 13.43 12.30
C ASP A 40 2.85 13.63 11.75
N PRO A 41 3.26 14.86 11.40
CA PRO A 41 4.58 15.10 10.82
C PRO A 41 5.74 14.81 11.78
N THR A 42 5.48 14.69 13.09
CA THR A 42 6.52 14.34 14.08
C THR A 42 6.94 12.88 14.00
N MET A 43 6.07 12.03 13.45
CA MET A 43 6.32 10.60 13.22
C MET A 43 7.01 10.32 11.89
N ALA A 44 7.30 11.35 11.09
CA ALA A 44 7.87 11.18 9.77
C ALA A 44 9.36 10.82 9.81
N GLU A 45 9.78 9.96 8.89
CA GLU A 45 11.15 9.49 8.72
C GLU A 45 11.65 9.73 7.29
N ASP A 46 12.97 9.73 7.10
CA ASP A 46 13.58 9.77 5.78
C ASP A 46 14.02 8.36 5.38
N VAL A 47 13.59 7.91 4.20
CA VAL A 47 13.92 6.59 3.65
C VAL A 47 14.44 6.71 2.23
N HIS A 48 15.09 5.64 1.75
CA HIS A 48 15.45 5.52 0.34
C HIS A 48 14.57 4.47 -0.33
N VAL A 49 13.90 4.85 -1.41
CA VAL A 49 13.07 3.95 -2.23
C VAL A 49 13.49 4.12 -3.68
N GLY A 50 13.93 3.02 -4.32
CA GLY A 50 14.41 3.06 -5.70
C GLY A 50 15.53 4.09 -5.96
N GLY A 51 16.41 4.31 -4.97
CA GLY A 51 17.50 5.29 -5.05
C GLY A 51 17.10 6.76 -4.79
N THR A 52 15.82 7.04 -4.52
CA THR A 52 15.33 8.39 -4.19
C THR A 52 15.16 8.53 -2.67
N ARG A 53 15.62 9.64 -2.09
CA ARG A 53 15.34 9.99 -0.69
C ARG A 53 13.92 10.56 -0.59
N ILE A 54 13.13 10.01 0.31
CA ILE A 54 11.71 10.28 0.46
C ILE A 54 11.40 10.55 1.94
N ARG A 55 10.58 11.57 2.22
CA ARG A 55 9.99 11.81 3.54
C ARG A 55 8.71 11.00 3.64
N ALA A 56 8.62 10.10 4.61
CA ALA A 56 7.48 9.20 4.78
C ALA A 56 6.84 9.41 6.15
N THR A 57 5.51 9.59 6.19
CA THR A 57 4.74 9.80 7.42
C THR A 57 3.73 8.66 7.58
N PRO A 58 3.72 7.92 8.71
CA PRO A 58 2.77 6.83 8.92
C PRO A 58 1.39 7.37 9.32
N ALA A 59 0.35 6.66 8.92
CA ALA A 59 -1.00 6.82 9.46
C ALA A 59 -1.78 5.50 9.42
N GLN A 60 -2.76 5.37 10.32
CA GLN A 60 -3.74 4.27 10.26
C GLN A 60 -4.72 4.53 9.14
N VAL A 61 -5.02 3.50 8.37
CA VAL A 61 -5.94 3.53 7.23
C VAL A 61 -6.76 2.25 7.18
N SER A 62 -7.95 2.34 6.60
CA SER A 62 -8.74 1.18 6.20
C SER A 62 -8.54 0.96 4.70
N LEU A 63 -8.21 -0.28 4.34
CA LEU A 63 -7.96 -0.71 2.97
C LEU A 63 -8.91 -1.83 2.60
N TRP A 64 -9.18 -1.97 1.32
CA TRP A 64 -9.93 -3.12 0.84
C TRP A 64 -9.49 -3.56 -0.56
N MET A 65 -9.73 -4.82 -0.87
CA MET A 65 -9.53 -5.36 -2.21
C MET A 65 -10.71 -6.23 -2.61
N ALA A 66 -11.02 -6.24 -3.91
CA ALA A 66 -12.01 -7.12 -4.49
C ALA A 66 -11.32 -8.34 -5.11
N SER A 67 -11.79 -9.53 -4.75
CA SER A 67 -11.62 -10.76 -5.50
C SER A 67 -12.91 -11.04 -6.29
N ALA A 68 -12.90 -12.05 -7.17
CA ALA A 68 -13.98 -12.35 -8.12
C ALA A 68 -15.39 -12.37 -7.50
N ASP A 69 -15.51 -12.83 -6.25
CA ASP A 69 -16.80 -12.96 -5.56
C ASP A 69 -16.85 -12.27 -4.18
N GLU A 70 -15.74 -11.70 -3.69
CA GLU A 70 -15.63 -11.25 -2.31
C GLU A 70 -14.84 -9.94 -2.16
N ARG A 71 -15.31 -9.08 -1.27
CA ARG A 71 -14.56 -7.92 -0.77
C ARG A 71 -13.87 -8.33 0.52
N PHE A 72 -12.59 -7.99 0.64
CA PHE A 72 -11.83 -8.16 1.87
C PHE A 72 -11.34 -6.80 2.34
N ASP A 73 -11.71 -6.45 3.57
CA ASP A 73 -11.38 -5.20 4.25
C ASP A 73 -10.38 -5.47 5.38
N TRP A 74 -9.43 -4.56 5.58
CA TRP A 74 -8.52 -4.62 6.72
C TRP A 74 -8.04 -3.22 7.13
N ASP A 75 -7.78 -3.06 8.42
CA ASP A 75 -7.13 -1.87 8.97
C ASP A 75 -5.62 -2.10 9.06
N SER A 76 -4.82 -1.08 8.72
CA SER A 76 -3.37 -1.17 8.80
C SER A 76 -2.67 0.17 8.81
N THR A 77 -1.34 0.13 8.96
CA THR A 77 -0.48 1.31 8.79
C THR A 77 -0.08 1.46 7.32
N ALA A 78 -0.30 2.65 6.75
CA ALA A 78 0.30 3.06 5.48
C ALA A 78 1.22 4.27 5.68
N TRP A 79 2.29 4.33 4.87
CA TRP A 79 3.27 5.42 4.92
C TRP A 79 3.10 6.35 3.72
N PHE A 80 2.72 7.59 4.00
CA PHE A 80 2.48 8.63 3.00
C PHE A 80 3.76 9.40 2.70
N CYS A 81 4.14 9.41 1.43
CA CYS A 81 5.50 9.65 0.97
C CYS A 81 5.60 10.85 0.00
N ASP A 82 6.57 11.74 0.23
CA ASP A 82 6.90 12.84 -0.67
C ASP A 82 8.44 13.04 -0.77
N PRO A 83 9.03 13.09 -1.98
CA PRO A 83 8.40 12.86 -3.28
C PRO A 83 8.02 11.39 -3.51
N TRP A 84 7.04 11.14 -4.38
CA TRP A 84 6.73 9.79 -4.88
C TRP A 84 6.88 9.72 -6.40
N PRO A 85 8.01 9.23 -6.93
CA PRO A 85 8.30 9.29 -8.37
C PRO A 85 7.66 8.14 -9.17
N PHE A 86 6.95 7.22 -8.52
CA PHE A 86 6.42 6.00 -9.14
C PHE A 86 4.95 6.16 -9.52
N ARG A 87 4.53 5.47 -10.58
CA ARG A 87 3.11 5.42 -11.02
C ARG A 87 2.29 4.34 -10.31
N PHE A 88 2.90 3.66 -9.35
CA PHE A 88 2.31 2.57 -8.59
C PHE A 88 2.64 2.76 -7.12
N GLN A 89 1.87 2.08 -6.29
CA GLN A 89 2.07 2.06 -4.85
C GLN A 89 2.85 0.83 -4.41
N LEU A 90 3.43 0.85 -3.22
CA LEU A 90 4.12 -0.33 -2.68
C LEU A 90 3.30 -0.98 -1.60
N LEU A 91 3.12 -2.30 -1.71
CA LEU A 91 2.57 -3.15 -0.65
C LEU A 91 3.70 -3.98 -0.06
N GLY A 92 4.07 -3.64 1.17
CA GLY A 92 5.18 -4.27 1.90
C GLY A 92 4.71 -5.19 3.01
N LEU A 93 5.64 -5.54 3.90
CA LEU A 93 5.38 -6.40 5.05
C LEU A 93 4.31 -5.83 5.99
N GLU A 94 4.62 -4.68 6.61
CA GLU A 94 3.65 -3.89 7.36
C GLU A 94 2.64 -3.26 6.38
N GLY A 95 1.36 -3.38 6.66
CA GLY A 95 0.30 -2.81 5.82
C GLY A 95 -0.40 -3.82 4.91
N PHE A 96 0.31 -4.82 4.38
CA PHE A 96 -0.24 -5.77 3.41
C PHE A 96 0.18 -7.22 3.65
N LEU A 97 1.45 -7.59 3.49
CA LEU A 97 1.84 -9.02 3.47
C LEU A 97 1.60 -9.74 4.80
N GLN A 98 1.47 -9.03 5.92
CA GLN A 98 1.07 -9.62 7.20
C GLN A 98 -0.41 -10.09 7.24
N HIS A 99 -1.24 -9.63 6.29
CA HIS A 99 -2.66 -9.95 6.18
C HIS A 99 -2.97 -10.92 5.03
N PHE A 100 -1.97 -11.30 4.22
CA PHE A 100 -2.18 -12.11 3.03
C PHE A 100 -1.06 -13.12 2.81
N ARG A 101 -1.44 -14.36 2.50
CA ARG A 101 -0.56 -15.31 1.86
C ARG A 101 -0.44 -14.98 0.39
N VAL A 102 0.76 -14.56 -0.01
CA VAL A 102 1.06 -14.27 -1.41
C VAL A 102 1.80 -15.44 -2.05
N THR A 103 1.25 -15.95 -3.16
CA THR A 103 1.91 -16.93 -4.02
C THR A 103 2.16 -16.30 -5.38
N LEU A 104 3.39 -16.39 -5.88
CA LEU A 104 3.75 -15.79 -7.17
C LEU A 104 4.47 -16.80 -8.07
N SER A 105 4.14 -16.76 -9.35
CA SER A 105 4.90 -17.43 -10.40
C SER A 105 5.36 -16.40 -11.42
N ALA A 106 6.61 -15.92 -11.26
CA ALA A 106 7.16 -14.90 -12.14
C ALA A 106 7.25 -15.36 -13.61
N TYR A 107 7.58 -16.64 -13.85
CA TYR A 107 7.67 -17.19 -15.20
C TYR A 107 6.31 -17.28 -15.90
N HIS A 108 5.24 -17.59 -15.16
CA HIS A 108 3.88 -17.68 -15.70
C HIS A 108 3.06 -16.40 -15.49
N GLU A 109 3.71 -15.33 -15.02
CA GLU A 109 3.15 -13.99 -14.87
C GLU A 109 1.86 -13.90 -14.04
N TRP A 110 1.71 -14.74 -13.02
CA TRP A 110 0.58 -14.67 -12.10
C TRP A 110 1.01 -14.50 -10.65
N LEU A 111 0.13 -13.87 -9.89
CA LEU A 111 0.24 -13.65 -8.46
C LEU A 111 -1.15 -13.82 -7.85
N ASP A 112 -1.20 -14.55 -6.74
CA ASP A 112 -2.40 -14.83 -5.97
C ASP A 112 -2.20 -14.32 -4.54
N CYS A 113 -3.22 -13.63 -4.02
CA CYS A 113 -3.25 -13.04 -2.69
C CYS A 113 -4.46 -13.60 -1.96
N VAL A 114 -4.20 -14.52 -1.02
CA VAL A 114 -5.25 -15.11 -0.19
C VAL A 114 -5.20 -14.45 1.19
N PRO A 115 -6.28 -13.83 1.67
CA PRO A 115 -6.31 -13.29 3.02
C PRO A 115 -5.92 -14.32 4.08
N GLU A 116 -5.14 -13.91 5.08
CA GLU A 116 -4.83 -14.68 6.27
C GLU A 116 -5.35 -13.92 7.50
N GLY A 117 -6.35 -14.51 8.17
CA GLY A 117 -7.06 -13.92 9.31
C GLY A 117 -8.32 -14.68 9.64
#